data_AF-A0A2N3AME4-F1
#
_entry.id   AF-A0A2N3AME4-F1
#
_cell.length_a   1.000
_cell.length_b   1.000
_cell.length_c   1.000
_cell.angle_alpha   90.00
_cell.angle_beta   90.00
_cell.angle_gamma   90.00
#
_symmetry.space_group_name_H-M   'P 1'
#
loop_
_entity.id
_entity.type
_entity.pdbx_description
1 polymer ?
#
loop_
_entity_poly.entity_id
_entity_poly.type
_entity_poly.pdbx_seq_one_letter_code
_entity_poly.pdbx_strand_id
1 'polypeptide(L)' 'MGIPVYLDKIAFESDGIVLVNRVKKHTDFNGKTESGLMKMLVIGLGKEAGATHIHQAGPPNLPKIIPEAAK' A
#
# COMPACT_ATOMS: atom_id res chain seq x y z
N MET A 1 -4.69 15.86 8.52
CA MET A 1 -4.12 16.06 7.17
C MET A 1 -3.98 14.67 6.56
N GLY A 2 -4.62 14.39 5.43
CA GLY A 2 -4.64 13.05 4.85
C GLY A 2 -3.29 12.65 4.23
N ILE A 3 -3.09 11.35 4.04
CA ILE A 3 -1.94 10.80 3.30
C ILE A 3 -2.33 10.76 1.81
N PRO A 4 -1.61 11.44 0.91
CA PRO A 4 -1.83 11.32 -0.52
C PRO A 4 -1.68 9.87 -0.98
N VAL A 5 -2.68 9.37 -1.71
CA VAL A 5 -2.66 8.03 -2.30
C VAL A 5 -2.73 8.11 -3.81
N TYR A 6 -2.12 7.13 -4.46
CA TYR A 6 -2.07 7.03 -5.91
C TYR A 6 -2.80 5.75 -6.31
N LEU A 7 -3.45 5.80 -7.48
CA LEU A 7 -4.14 4.67 -8.06
C LEU A 7 -3.78 4.60 -9.54
N ASP A 8 -3.43 3.39 -9.98
CA ASP A 8 -3.20 3.06 -11.38
C ASP A 8 -4.39 3.51 -12.23
N LYS A 9 -4.10 4.17 -13.36
CA LYS A 9 -5.14 4.76 -14.21
C LYS A 9 -6.11 3.70 -14.76
N ILE A 10 -5.60 2.55 -15.19
CA ILE A 10 -6.43 1.48 -15.76
C ILE A 10 -7.32 0.89 -14.67
N ALA A 11 -6.79 0.69 -13.46
CA ALA A 11 -7.57 0.23 -12.32
C ALA A 11 -8.64 1.25 -11.89
N PHE A 12 -8.36 2.55 -11.99
CA PHE A 12 -9.35 3.60 -11.70
C PHE A 12 -10.48 3.65 -12.74
N GLU A 13 -10.15 3.38 -14.01
CA GLU A 13 -11.11 3.40 -15.12
C GLU A 13 -11.88 2.08 -15.30
N SER A 14 -11.61 1.05 -14.47
CA SER A 14 -12.28 -0.24 -14.58
C SER A 14 -13.63 -0.28 -13.85
N ASP A 15 -14.51 -1.19 -14.27
CA ASP A 15 -15.81 -1.43 -13.60
C ASP A 15 -15.64 -1.98 -12.17
N GLY A 16 -14.47 -2.53 -11.86
CA GLY A 16 -14.13 -3.05 -10.54
C GLY A 16 -12.67 -3.47 -10.44
N ILE A 17 -12.19 -3.58 -9.20
CA ILE A 17 -10.83 -4.01 -8.87
C ILE A 17 -10.92 -5.20 -7.91
N VAL A 18 -10.26 -6.30 -8.26
CA VAL A 18 -10.09 -7.46 -7.38
C VAL A 18 -8.60 -7.64 -7.08
N LEU A 19 -8.21 -7.45 -5.82
CA LEU A 19 -6.84 -7.66 -5.38
C LEU A 19 -6.62 -9.12 -4.97
N VAL A 20 -5.63 -9.76 -5.58
CA VAL A 20 -5.17 -11.11 -5.23
C VAL A 20 -3.72 -11.02 -4.78
N ASN A 21 -3.43 -11.49 -3.58
CA ASN A 21 -2.08 -11.37 -3.02
C ASN A 21 -1.75 -12.49 -2.03
N ARG A 22 -0.45 -12.68 -1.80
CA ARG A 22 0.09 -13.52 -0.72
C ARG A 22 0.26 -12.69 0.56
N VAL A 23 -0.08 -13.27 1.70
CA VAL A 23 0.29 -12.77 3.03
C VAL A 23 1.64 -13.39 3.41
N LYS A 24 2.61 -12.55 3.79
CA LYS A 24 3.94 -12.99 4.22
C LYS A 24 4.55 -11.99 5.19
N LYS A 25 5.43 -12.51 6.05
CA LYS A 25 6.23 -11.69 6.95
C LYS A 25 7.19 -10.79 6.18
N HIS A 26 7.37 -9.56 6.63
CA HIS A 26 8.35 -8.60 6.11
C HIS A 26 9.70 -8.79 6.79
N THR A 27 10.79 -8.56 6.05
CA THR A 27 12.16 -8.60 6.59
C THR A 27 12.53 -7.29 7.27
N ASP A 28 12.07 -6.16 6.70
CA ASP A 28 12.56 -4.83 7.07
C ASP A 28 11.73 -4.14 8.17
N PHE A 29 10.56 -4.69 8.53
CA PHE A 29 9.71 -4.17 9.60
C PHE A 29 8.83 -5.27 10.18
N ASN A 30 8.27 -5.06 11.38
CA ASN A 30 7.27 -5.93 11.98
C ASN A 30 6.03 -5.12 12.36
N GLY A 31 4.83 -5.65 12.15
CA GLY A 31 3.60 -4.94 12.43
C GLY A 31 2.35 -5.82 12.47
N LYS A 32 1.24 -5.28 12.99
CA LYS A 32 -0.06 -5.96 12.95
C LYS A 32 -0.53 -6.23 11.51
N THR A 33 -0.09 -5.39 10.57
CA THR A 33 -0.30 -5.55 9.14
C THR A 33 1.03 -5.40 8.42
N GLU A 34 1.32 -6.37 7.54
CA GLU A 34 2.56 -6.41 6.76
C GLU A 34 2.23 -6.58 5.26
N SER A 35 2.72 -7.64 4.61
CA SER A 35 2.26 -7.97 3.25
C SER A 35 0.81 -8.44 3.30
N GLY A 36 -0.02 -8.03 2.35
CA GLY A 36 -1.45 -8.25 2.44
C GLY A 36 -2.24 -7.37 1.49
N LEU A 37 -3.56 -7.41 1.64
CA LEU A 37 -4.49 -6.58 0.88
C LEU A 37 -4.20 -5.08 1.06
N MET A 38 -3.98 -4.60 2.29
CA MET A 38 -3.69 -3.18 2.55
C MET A 38 -2.40 -2.71 1.85
N LYS A 39 -1.34 -3.54 1.87
CA LYS A 39 -0.10 -3.24 1.14
C LYS A 39 -0.36 -3.18 -0.36
N MET A 40 -1.15 -4.09 -0.90
CA MET A 40 -1.46 -4.09 -2.34
C MET A 40 -2.38 -2.95 -2.75
N LEU A 41 -3.32 -2.55 -1.88
CA LEU A 41 -4.20 -1.41 -2.11
C LEU A 41 -3.42 -0.10 -2.20
N VAL A 42 -2.41 0.08 -1.34
CA VAL A 42 -1.65 1.33 -1.27
C VAL A 42 -0.43 1.32 -2.19
N ILE A 43 0.42 0.30 -2.09
CA ILE A 43 1.69 0.21 -2.84
C ILE A 43 1.47 -0.46 -4.19
N GLY A 44 0.67 -1.53 -4.25
CA GLY A 44 0.43 -2.27 -5.49
C GLY A 44 -0.32 -1.43 -6.53
N LEU A 45 -1.46 -0.86 -6.13
CA LEU A 45 -2.23 0.03 -7.00
C LEU A 45 -1.58 1.40 -7.19
N GLY A 46 -0.79 1.88 -6.23
CA GLY A 46 -0.06 3.14 -6.35
C GLY A 46 1.08 3.13 -7.36
N LYS A 47 1.49 1.95 -7.86
CA LYS A 47 2.62 1.76 -8.79
C LYS A 47 3.88 2.45 -8.25
N GLU A 48 4.81 2.84 -9.13
CA GLU A 48 6.08 3.46 -8.73
C GLU A 48 5.89 4.76 -7.92
N ALA A 49 4.96 5.63 -8.34
CA ALA A 49 4.74 6.92 -7.69
C ALA A 49 4.20 6.76 -6.25
N GLY A 50 3.14 5.97 -6.08
CA GLY A 50 2.55 5.71 -4.77
C GLY A 50 3.45 4.88 -3.87
N ALA A 51 4.15 3.88 -4.44
CA ALA A 51 5.16 3.15 -3.70
C ALA A 51 6.25 4.09 -3.18
N THR A 52 6.83 4.92 -4.06
CA THR A 52 7.90 5.86 -3.68
C THR A 52 7.43 6.81 -2.58
N HIS A 53 6.25 7.40 -2.74
CA HIS A 53 5.68 8.31 -1.74
C HIS A 53 5.54 7.65 -0.35
N ILE A 54 5.01 6.44 -0.29
CA ILE A 54 4.78 5.73 0.98
C ILE A 54 6.11 5.27 1.60
N HIS A 55 7.07 4.82 0.79
CA HIS A 55 8.38 4.38 1.30
C HIS A 55 9.24 5.53 1.83
N GLN A 56 9.00 6.79 1.43
CA GLN A 56 9.69 7.97 1.99
C GLN A 56 9.50 8.12 3.51
N ALA A 57 8.44 7.52 4.08
CA ALA A 57 8.25 7.52 5.52
C ALA A 57 9.23 6.62 6.28
N GLY A 58 9.98 5.75 5.59
CA GLY A 58 10.97 4.85 6.16
C GLY A 58 10.38 3.57 6.78
N PRO A 59 11.13 2.45 6.79
CA PRO A 59 10.62 1.14 7.22
C PRO A 59 9.91 1.08 8.58
N PRO A 60 10.39 1.77 9.65
CA PRO A 60 9.74 1.74 10.95
C PRO A 60 8.31 2.32 10.96
N ASN A 61 7.98 3.22 10.03
CA ASN A 61 6.68 3.89 9.99
C ASN A 61 5.67 3.18 9.07
N LEU A 62 6.13 2.29 8.19
CA LEU A 62 5.27 1.55 7.26
C LEU A 62 4.17 0.72 7.92
N PRO A 63 4.39 0.04 9.07
CA PRO A 63 3.33 -0.68 9.80
C PRO A 63 2.13 0.19 10.19
N LYS A 64 2.34 1.50 10.35
CA LYS A 64 1.31 2.46 10.73
C LYS A 64 0.70 3.14 9.49
N ILE A 65 1.55 3.57 8.57
CA ILE A 65 1.13 4.37 7.41
C ILE A 65 0.37 3.54 6.38
N ILE A 66 0.77 2.28 6.12
CA ILE A 66 0.08 1.44 5.13
C ILE A 66 -1.39 1.21 5.53
N PRO A 67 -1.72 0.79 6.77
CA PRO A 67 -3.11 0.65 7.18
C PRO A 67 -3.88 1.97 7.28
N GLU A 68 -3.21 3.09 7.49
CA GLU A 68 -3.85 4.42 7.53
C GLU A 68 -4.21 4.90 6.12
N ALA A 69 -3.31 4.73 5.16
CA ALA A 69 -3.52 5.06 3.75
C ALA A 69 -4.49 4.11 3.02
N ALA A 70 -4.75 2.93 3.59
CA ALA A 70 -5.67 1.93 3.03
C ALA A 70 -7.14 2.12 3.47
N LYS A 71 -7.44 3.14 4.27
CA LYS A 71 -8.79 3.47 4.75
C LYS A 71 -9.43 4.54 3.88
#